data_AF-A0A961GAV5-F1
#
_entry.id   AF-A0A961GAV5-F1
#
_cell.length_a   1.000
_cell.length_b   1.000
_cell.length_c   1.000
_cell.angle_alpha   90.00
_cell.angle_beta   90.00
_cell.angle_gamma   90.00
#
_symmetry.space_group_name_H-M   'P 1'
#
loop_
_entity.id
_entity.type
_entity.pdbx_description
1 polymer ?
#
loop_
_entity_poly.entity_id
_entity_poly.type
_entity_poly.pdbx_seq_one_letter_code
_entity_poly.pdbx_strand_id
1 'polypeptide(L)'
;MTTEPTRPPHATEAMPVAEVPAMAQHTKGPDHKPAHPLALGPVVSPPHTVDGFVREFLRELNYGEGVALSRSTTNDQYMALAKTVRHYLMADWLETARKRRERPSKMIGYLSAEYLLGRQLGNSLLATDLGDIAAKAMEVCGIDPAKLRQQEIEPGLGNGGLG
;
A
#
# COMPACT_ATOMS: atom_id res chain seq x y z
N MET A 1 58.92 9.25 62.73
CA MET A 1 58.65 9.73 61.36
C MET A 1 57.96 8.58 60.63
N THR A 2 56.64 8.53 60.81
CA THR A 2 55.61 8.77 59.77
C THR A 2 55.28 7.50 59.00
N THR A 3 54.38 6.70 59.57
CA THR A 3 53.63 5.65 58.89
C THR A 3 52.64 6.31 57.93
N GLU A 4 52.85 6.12 56.63
CA GLU A 4 51.93 6.55 55.58
C GLU A 4 50.71 5.61 55.57
N PRO A 5 49.46 6.12 55.61
CA PRO A 5 48.29 5.26 55.51
C PRO A 5 48.02 4.93 54.04
N THR A 6 48.08 3.64 53.70
CA THR A 6 47.68 3.10 52.40
C THR A 6 46.21 3.46 52.11
N ARG A 7 45.97 4.25 51.06
CA ARG A 7 44.64 4.61 50.56
C ARG A 7 43.91 3.33 50.09
N PRO A 8 42.63 3.10 50.46
CA PRO A 8 41.87 1.96 49.96
C PRO A 8 41.57 2.13 48.45
N PRO A 9 41.44 1.03 47.68
CA PRO A 9 41.10 1.10 46.27
C PRO A 9 39.71 1.72 46.09
N HIS A 10 39.59 2.63 45.12
CA HIS A 10 38.31 3.20 44.71
C HIS A 10 37.36 2.07 44.30
N ALA A 11 36.24 1.93 45.01
CA ALA A 11 35.13 1.12 44.55
C ALA A 11 34.69 1.67 43.19
N THR A 12 34.79 0.84 42.15
CA THR A 12 34.20 1.15 40.84
C THR A 12 32.70 1.04 41.02
N GLU A 13 32.05 2.19 41.20
CA GLU A 13 30.60 2.29 41.21
C GLU A 13 30.12 1.85 39.82
N ALA A 14 29.41 0.73 39.74
CA ALA A 14 28.85 0.23 38.51
C ALA A 14 27.86 1.29 37.98
N MET A 15 28.16 1.85 36.80
CA MET A 15 27.21 2.71 36.10
C MET A 15 25.87 1.98 35.97
N PRO A 16 24.74 2.63 36.25
CA PRO A 16 23.44 2.00 36.04
C PRO A 16 23.35 1.63 34.56
N VAL A 17 23.11 0.35 34.30
CA VAL A 17 22.81 -0.13 32.96
C VAL A 17 21.60 0.67 32.50
N ALA A 18 21.78 1.53 31.48
CA ALA A 18 20.69 2.27 30.89
C ALA A 18 19.60 1.26 30.51
N GLU A 19 18.43 1.40 31.10
CA GLU A 19 17.27 0.59 30.76
C GLU A 19 16.95 0.88 29.29
N VAL A 20 17.38 -0.01 28.40
CA VAL A 20 17.02 0.07 26.99
C VAL A 20 15.50 -0.14 26.96
N PRO A 21 14.69 0.85 26.58
CA PRO A 21 13.25 0.67 26.55
C PRO A 21 12.98 -0.50 25.62
N ALA A 22 12.26 -1.51 26.11
CA ALA A 22 11.90 -2.68 25.33
C ALA A 22 11.03 -2.20 24.15
N MET A 23 11.65 -1.96 23.00
CA MET A 23 10.93 -1.74 21.75
C MET A 23 10.07 -2.99 21.55
N ALA A 24 8.75 -2.81 21.52
CA ALA A 24 7.80 -3.90 21.35
C ALA A 24 8.27 -4.81 20.21
N GLN A 25 8.43 -6.10 20.51
CA GLN A 25 8.74 -7.10 19.48
C GLN A 25 7.58 -7.08 18.48
N HIS A 26 7.81 -6.48 17.31
CA HIS A 26 6.87 -6.57 16.19
C HIS A 26 6.92 -8.00 15.64
N THR A 27 6.10 -8.89 16.18
CA THR A 27 5.85 -10.19 15.54
C THR A 27 5.22 -9.94 14.17
N LYS A 28 5.84 -10.47 13.12
CA LYS A 28 5.35 -10.33 11.74
C LYS A 28 4.74 -11.66 11.29
N GLY A 29 3.55 -11.59 10.71
CA GLY A 29 2.87 -12.76 10.16
C GLY A 29 1.88 -13.40 11.15
N PRO A 30 1.26 -14.54 10.75
CA PRO A 30 0.24 -15.21 11.54
C PRO A 30 0.82 -15.89 12.79
N ASP A 31 0.01 -16.01 13.85
CA ASP A 31 0.39 -16.67 15.11
C ASP A 31 0.69 -18.16 14.94
N HIS A 32 0.08 -18.79 13.92
CA HIS A 32 0.22 -20.21 13.61
C HIS A 32 0.52 -20.40 12.12
N LYS A 33 1.19 -21.50 11.79
CA LYS A 33 1.48 -21.85 10.40
C LYS A 33 0.16 -22.00 9.61
N PRO A 34 -0.04 -21.25 8.51
CA PRO A 34 -1.23 -21.41 7.69
C PRO A 34 -1.32 -22.82 7.10
N ALA A 35 -2.50 -23.43 7.20
CA ALA A 35 -2.78 -24.75 6.62
C ALA A 35 -3.51 -24.66 5.27
N HIS A 36 -4.17 -23.54 4.99
CA HIS A 36 -4.97 -23.39 3.78
C HIS A 36 -4.08 -23.09 2.55
N PRO A 37 -4.24 -23.78 1.41
CA PRO A 37 -3.39 -23.58 0.23
C PRO A 37 -3.35 -22.13 -0.27
N LEU A 38 -4.50 -21.44 -0.29
CA LEU A 38 -4.55 -20.02 -0.70
C LEU A 38 -3.80 -19.08 0.24
N ALA A 39 -3.66 -19.42 1.53
CA ALA A 39 -2.90 -18.62 2.49
C ALA A 39 -1.38 -18.79 2.32
N LEU A 40 -0.96 -19.85 1.64
CA LEU A 40 0.44 -20.16 1.33
C LEU A 40 0.83 -19.74 -0.10
N GLY A 41 -0.15 -19.49 -0.95
CA GLY A 41 0.05 -19.10 -2.35
C GLY A 41 0.55 -17.65 -2.50
N PRO A 42 1.10 -17.31 -3.68
CA PRO A 42 1.41 -15.92 -4.01
C PRO A 42 0.11 -15.10 -4.10
N VAL A 43 0.24 -13.78 -3.96
CA VAL A 43 -0.86 -12.88 -4.28
C VAL A 43 -1.08 -12.93 -5.79
N VAL A 44 -2.30 -13.25 -6.20
CA VAL A 44 -2.67 -13.39 -7.62
C VAL A 44 -3.39 -12.13 -8.05
N SER A 45 -2.93 -11.50 -9.14
CA SER A 45 -3.62 -10.38 -9.76
C SER A 45 -4.96 -10.85 -10.36
N PRO A 46 -6.04 -10.04 -10.29
CA PRO A 46 -7.28 -10.40 -10.95
C PRO A 46 -7.10 -10.57 -12.47
N PRO A 47 -7.99 -11.32 -13.15
CA PRO A 47 -7.85 -11.53 -14.60
C PRO A 47 -7.97 -10.22 -15.40
N HIS A 48 -7.04 -9.99 -16.32
CA HIS A 48 -7.04 -8.86 -17.27
C HIS A 48 -8.05 -9.12 -18.40
N THR A 49 -9.33 -9.20 -18.05
CA THR A 49 -10.44 -9.42 -18.97
C THR A 49 -11.60 -8.50 -18.59
N VAL A 50 -12.47 -8.17 -19.53
CA VAL A 50 -13.64 -7.31 -19.27
C VAL A 50 -14.53 -7.93 -18.17
N ASP A 51 -14.86 -9.22 -18.27
CA ASP A 51 -15.71 -9.89 -17.28
C ASP A 51 -15.04 -10.00 -15.90
N GLY A 52 -13.72 -10.23 -15.87
CA GLY A 52 -12.93 -10.21 -14.63
C GLY A 52 -12.96 -8.84 -13.97
N PHE A 53 -12.78 -7.78 -14.75
CA PHE A 53 -12.81 -6.41 -14.26
C PHE A 53 -14.21 -6.01 -13.77
N VAL A 54 -15.27 -6.34 -14.53
CA VAL A 54 -16.67 -6.09 -14.11
C VAL A 54 -16.97 -6.78 -12.78
N ARG A 55 -16.51 -8.02 -12.61
CA ARG A 55 -16.70 -8.77 -11.36
C ARG A 55 -16.03 -8.08 -10.18
N GLU A 56 -14.78 -7.66 -10.33
CA GLU A 56 -14.05 -6.96 -9.28
C GLU A 56 -14.66 -5.58 -8.96
N PHE A 57 -15.06 -4.83 -10.00
CA PHE A 57 -15.76 -3.56 -9.86
C PHE A 57 -17.07 -3.70 -9.07
N LEU A 58 -17.93 -4.65 -9.45
CA LEU A 58 -19.19 -4.89 -8.75
C LEU A 58 -18.95 -5.41 -7.33
N ARG A 59 -17.88 -6.18 -7.11
CA ARG A 59 -17.49 -6.61 -5.76
C ARG A 59 -17.13 -5.41 -4.88
N GLU A 60 -16.29 -4.49 -5.37
CA GLU A 60 -15.93 -3.29 -4.63
C GLU A 60 -17.12 -2.35 -4.44
N LEU A 61 -18.00 -2.20 -5.43
CA LEU A 61 -19.20 -1.38 -5.30
C LEU A 61 -20.17 -1.95 -4.25
N ASN A 62 -20.47 -3.25 -4.34
CA ASN A 62 -21.47 -3.89 -3.49
C ASN A 62 -20.98 -4.12 -2.05
N TYR A 63 -19.72 -4.50 -1.88
CA TYR A 63 -19.17 -4.87 -0.57
C TYR A 63 -18.19 -3.84 0.00
N GLY A 64 -17.51 -3.08 -0.86
CA GLY A 64 -16.59 -2.02 -0.46
C GLY A 64 -17.30 -0.69 -0.20
N GLU A 65 -18.22 -0.29 -1.08
CA GLU A 65 -19.07 0.92 -0.90
C GLU A 65 -20.43 0.60 -0.26
N GLY A 66 -20.86 -0.67 -0.27
CA GLY A 66 -22.11 -1.09 0.36
C GLY A 66 -23.37 -0.71 -0.43
N VAL A 67 -23.25 -0.45 -1.73
CA VAL A 67 -24.37 -0.01 -2.57
C VAL A 67 -24.52 -0.89 -3.81
N ALA A 68 -25.77 -1.17 -4.19
CA ALA A 68 -26.04 -1.82 -5.47
C ALA A 68 -25.82 -0.85 -6.64
N LEU A 69 -25.38 -1.35 -7.79
CA LEU A 69 -25.14 -0.55 -9.00
C LEU A 69 -26.33 0.37 -9.33
N SER A 70 -27.56 -0.14 -9.28
CA SER A 70 -28.78 0.61 -9.59
C SER A 70 -29.07 1.79 -8.65
N ARG A 71 -28.44 1.84 -7.47
CA ARG A 71 -28.60 2.90 -6.47
C ARG A 71 -27.31 3.68 -6.21
N SER A 72 -26.24 3.34 -6.92
CA SER A 72 -24.92 3.93 -6.71
C SER A 72 -24.88 5.38 -7.22
N THR A 73 -24.18 6.23 -6.48
CA THR A 73 -23.84 7.58 -6.92
C THR A 73 -22.59 7.56 -7.79
N THR A 74 -22.31 8.66 -8.51
CA THR A 74 -21.06 8.83 -9.27
C THR A 74 -19.82 8.65 -8.38
N ASN A 75 -19.90 9.10 -7.12
CA ASN A 75 -18.79 8.97 -6.18
C ASN A 75 -18.57 7.50 -5.78
N ASP A 76 -19.62 6.74 -5.50
CA ASP A 76 -19.51 5.31 -5.17
C ASP A 76 -18.89 4.54 -6.35
N GLN A 77 -19.35 4.83 -7.57
CA GLN A 77 -18.82 4.23 -8.80
C GLN A 77 -17.33 4.57 -8.99
N TYR A 78 -16.96 5.84 -8.78
CA TYR A 78 -15.57 6.26 -8.86
C TYR A 78 -14.68 5.56 -7.81
N MET A 79 -15.13 5.50 -6.55
CA MET A 79 -14.39 4.85 -5.48
C MET A 79 -14.24 3.35 -5.72
N ALA A 80 -15.29 2.68 -6.17
CA ALA A 80 -15.25 1.27 -6.54
C ALA A 80 -14.27 1.02 -7.70
N LEU A 81 -14.27 1.87 -8.74
CA LEU A 81 -13.32 1.79 -9.85
C LEU A 81 -11.87 1.97 -9.36
N ALA A 82 -11.60 2.98 -8.54
CA ALA A 82 -10.27 3.24 -8.00
C ALA A 82 -9.76 2.06 -7.15
N LYS A 83 -10.61 1.50 -6.29
CA LYS A 83 -10.29 0.30 -5.49
C LYS A 83 -10.05 -0.93 -6.37
N THR A 84 -10.82 -1.09 -7.44
CA THR A 84 -10.63 -2.16 -8.42
C THR A 84 -9.26 -2.09 -9.07
N VAL A 85 -8.86 -0.92 -9.60
CA VAL A 85 -7.52 -0.73 -10.19
C VAL A 85 -6.42 -0.95 -9.14
N ARG A 86 -6.67 -0.55 -7.89
CA ARG A 86 -5.74 -0.80 -6.77
C ARG A 86 -5.46 -2.28 -6.55
N HIS A 87 -6.39 -3.19 -6.82
CA HIS A 87 -6.15 -4.63 -6.67
C HIS A 87 -4.99 -5.12 -7.56
N TYR A 88 -4.95 -4.65 -8.81
CA TYR A 88 -3.89 -5.00 -9.76
C TYR A 88 -2.55 -4.41 -9.32
N LEU A 89 -2.52 -3.12 -8.97
CA LEU A 89 -1.31 -2.46 -8.46
C LEU A 89 -0.76 -3.14 -7.19
N MET A 90 -1.64 -3.58 -6.29
CA MET A 90 -1.23 -4.24 -5.05
C MET A 90 -0.66 -5.64 -5.28
N ALA A 91 -1.19 -6.40 -6.25
CA ALA A 91 -0.61 -7.69 -6.61
C ALA A 91 0.85 -7.53 -7.07
N ASP A 92 1.10 -6.57 -7.98
CA ASP A 92 2.45 -6.28 -8.48
C ASP A 92 3.38 -5.73 -7.40
N TRP A 93 2.86 -4.84 -6.55
CA TRP A 93 3.63 -4.26 -5.45
C TRP A 93 4.04 -5.33 -4.42
N LEU A 94 3.13 -6.22 -4.04
CA LEU A 94 3.42 -7.30 -3.08
C LEU A 94 4.43 -8.30 -3.64
N GLU A 95 4.35 -8.63 -4.91
CA GLU A 95 5.33 -9.49 -5.57
C GLU A 95 6.70 -8.81 -5.66
N THR A 96 6.74 -7.52 -5.99
CA THR A 96 7.98 -6.73 -5.98
C THR A 96 8.60 -6.68 -4.58
N ALA A 97 7.79 -6.45 -3.55
CA ALA A 97 8.24 -6.45 -2.16
C ALA A 97 8.77 -7.82 -1.72
N ARG A 98 8.13 -8.92 -2.15
CA ARG A 98 8.62 -10.29 -1.91
C ARG A 98 9.99 -10.51 -2.55
N LYS A 99 10.14 -10.22 -3.85
CA LYS A 99 11.42 -10.33 -4.56
C LYS A 99 12.53 -9.51 -3.90
N ARG A 100 12.21 -8.29 -3.43
CA ARG A 100 13.18 -7.42 -2.74
C ARG A 100 13.64 -7.98 -1.39
N ARG A 101 12.76 -8.67 -0.66
CA ARG A 101 13.12 -9.36 0.59
C ARG A 101 14.02 -10.57 0.35
N GLU A 102 13.73 -11.34 -0.70
CA GLU A 102 14.52 -12.53 -1.08
C GLU A 102 15.89 -12.17 -1.67
N ARG A 103 15.96 -11.05 -2.39
CA ARG A 103 17.16 -10.56 -3.06
C ARG A 103 17.35 -9.07 -2.73
N PRO A 104 17.90 -8.76 -1.54
CA PRO A 104 18.13 -7.37 -1.15
C PRO A 104 19.12 -6.72 -2.11
N SER A 105 18.79 -5.50 -2.53
CA SER A 105 19.60 -4.67 -3.42
C SER A 105 19.73 -3.28 -2.82
N LYS A 106 20.76 -2.53 -3.25
CA LYS A 106 20.95 -1.14 -2.84
C LYS A 106 19.70 -0.33 -3.16
N MET A 107 19.18 0.40 -2.18
CA MET A 107 17.98 1.23 -2.32
C MET A 107 18.39 2.69 -2.45
N ILE A 108 17.72 3.42 -3.35
CA ILE A 108 17.80 4.87 -3.43
C ILE A 108 16.53 5.42 -2.80
N GLY A 109 16.68 6.30 -1.82
CA GLY A 109 15.60 7.08 -1.25
C GLY A 109 15.59 8.46 -1.87
N TYR A 110 14.49 8.83 -2.51
CA TYR A 110 14.25 10.21 -2.94
C TYR A 110 13.47 10.91 -1.83
N LEU A 111 14.00 12.03 -1.33
CA LEU A 111 13.39 12.83 -0.29
C LEU A 111 13.10 14.22 -0.85
N SER A 112 11.82 14.55 -0.98
CA SER A 112 11.33 15.86 -1.40
C SER A 112 10.31 16.37 -0.40
N ALA A 113 10.21 17.69 -0.29
CA ALA A 113 9.18 18.37 0.49
C ALA A 113 7.84 18.44 -0.27
N GLU A 114 7.85 18.29 -1.59
CA GLU A 114 6.66 18.37 -2.45
C GLU A 114 6.67 17.24 -3.49
N TYR A 115 5.47 16.72 -3.81
CA TYR A 115 5.25 15.76 -4.88
C TYR A 115 3.98 16.12 -5.64
N LEU A 116 4.12 16.51 -6.91
CA LEU A 116 2.99 16.80 -7.80
C LEU A 116 2.61 15.56 -8.60
N LEU A 117 1.91 14.63 -7.96
CA LEU A 117 1.56 13.34 -8.57
C LEU A 117 0.50 13.47 -9.67
N GLY A 118 -0.33 14.50 -9.62
CA GLY A 118 -1.48 14.63 -10.50
C GLY A 118 -2.64 13.69 -10.11
N ARG A 119 -3.67 13.64 -10.96
CA ARG A 119 -4.71 12.60 -10.96
C ARG A 119 -4.10 11.23 -11.21
N GLN A 120 -4.41 10.28 -10.32
CA GLN A 120 -3.79 8.96 -10.25
C GLN A 120 -4.54 7.88 -11.01
N LEU A 121 -5.86 7.99 -11.20
CA LEU A 121 -6.64 6.92 -11.83
C LEU A 121 -6.15 6.65 -13.26
N GLY A 122 -5.93 7.69 -14.06
CA GLY A 122 -5.40 7.56 -15.42
C GLY A 122 -4.01 6.94 -15.45
N ASN A 123 -3.11 7.41 -14.59
CA ASN A 123 -1.75 6.88 -14.48
C ASN A 123 -1.74 5.41 -14.03
N SER A 124 -2.63 5.06 -13.10
CA SER A 124 -2.78 3.70 -12.58
C SER A 124 -3.28 2.73 -13.64
N LEU A 125 -4.27 3.16 -14.44
CA LEU A 125 -4.79 2.38 -15.57
C LEU A 125 -3.72 2.16 -16.65
N LEU A 126 -2.87 3.17 -16.90
CA LEU A 126 -1.75 3.05 -17.82
C LEU A 126 -0.67 2.09 -17.29
N ALA A 127 -0.29 2.24 -16.02
CA ALA A 127 0.75 1.42 -15.39
C ALA A 127 0.37 -0.07 -15.31
N THR A 128 -0.92 -0.38 -15.29
CA THR A 128 -1.46 -1.75 -15.23
C THR A 128 -1.92 -2.29 -16.59
N ASP A 129 -1.82 -1.49 -17.66
CA ASP A 129 -2.34 -1.82 -19.00
C ASP A 129 -3.83 -2.20 -19.00
N LEU A 130 -4.63 -1.49 -18.19
CA LEU A 130 -6.07 -1.75 -17.99
C LEU A 130 -6.97 -0.72 -18.69
N GLY A 131 -6.42 0.27 -19.40
CA GLY A 131 -7.19 1.37 -19.97
C GLY A 131 -8.41 0.92 -20.79
N ASP A 132 -8.18 0.06 -21.79
CA ASP A 132 -9.24 -0.42 -22.68
C ASP A 132 -10.21 -1.38 -21.97
N ILE A 133 -9.69 -2.25 -21.10
CA ILE A 133 -10.49 -3.20 -20.32
C ILE A 133 -11.44 -2.45 -19.38
N ALA A 134 -10.93 -1.47 -18.64
CA ALA A 134 -11.71 -0.68 -17.70
C ALA A 134 -12.76 0.17 -18.44
N ALA A 135 -12.39 0.80 -19.56
CA ALA A 135 -13.34 1.55 -20.38
C ALA A 135 -14.50 0.66 -20.84
N LYS A 136 -14.19 -0.53 -21.40
CA LYS A 136 -15.20 -1.47 -21.86
C LYS A 136 -16.06 -2.03 -20.71
N ALA A 137 -15.44 -2.33 -19.58
CA ALA A 137 -16.13 -2.82 -18.39
C ALA A 137 -17.13 -1.79 -17.85
N MET A 138 -16.77 -0.51 -17.80
CA MET A 138 -17.69 0.55 -17.37
C MET A 138 -18.83 0.74 -18.38
N GLU A 139 -18.55 0.71 -19.69
CA GLU A 139 -19.58 0.79 -20.73
C GLU A 139 -20.64 -0.31 -20.60
N VAL A 140 -20.23 -1.57 -20.42
CA VAL A 140 -21.19 -2.69 -20.29
C VAL A 140 -21.97 -2.64 -18.97
N CYS A 141 -21.44 -1.97 -17.94
CA CYS A 141 -22.15 -1.64 -16.71
C CYS A 141 -23.07 -0.41 -16.85
N GLY A 142 -23.12 0.24 -18.01
CA GLY A 142 -23.92 1.45 -18.26
C GLY A 142 -23.35 2.71 -17.63
N ILE A 143 -22.04 2.76 -17.37
CA ILE A 143 -21.34 3.90 -16.77
C ILE A 143 -20.43 4.57 -17.80
N ASP A 144 -20.47 5.90 -17.87
CA ASP A 144 -19.53 6.69 -18.68
C ASP A 144 -18.15 6.83 -17.97
N PRO A 145 -17.07 6.25 -18.52
CA PRO A 145 -15.73 6.37 -17.93
C PRO A 145 -15.22 7.82 -17.88
N ALA A 146 -15.65 8.68 -18.81
CA ALA A 146 -15.23 10.09 -18.83
C ALA A 146 -15.78 10.85 -17.62
N LYS A 147 -17.02 10.55 -17.21
CA LYS A 147 -17.64 11.11 -16.01
C LYS A 147 -16.91 10.67 -14.75
N LEU A 148 -16.55 9.39 -14.65
CA LEU A 148 -15.79 8.89 -13.49
C LEU A 148 -14.41 9.52 -13.38
N ARG A 149 -13.72 9.72 -14.50
CA ARG A 149 -12.45 10.43 -14.49
C ARG A 149 -12.61 11.81 -13.85
N GLN A 150 -13.60 12.59 -14.26
CA GLN A 150 -13.80 13.96 -13.76
C GLN A 150 -14.10 14.04 -12.26
N GLN A 151 -14.56 12.95 -11.63
CA GLN A 151 -14.82 12.89 -10.19
C GLN A 151 -13.53 12.90 -9.35
N GLU A 152 -12.39 12.53 -9.94
CA GLU A 152 -11.13 12.46 -9.22
C GLU A 152 -10.62 13.84 -8.80
N ILE A 153 -10.42 14.00 -7.50
CA ILE A 153 -9.81 15.20 -6.91
C ILE A 153 -8.30 15.01 -6.90
N GLU A 154 -7.59 15.97 -7.51
CA GLU A 154 -6.13 16.09 -7.48
C GLU A 154 -5.61 16.15 -6.03
N PRO A 155 -4.71 15.25 -5.61
CA PRO A 155 -4.13 15.31 -4.28
C PRO A 155 -3.18 16.51 -4.17
N GLY A 156 -3.52 17.49 -3.32
CA GLY A 156 -2.74 18.71 -3.08
C GLY A 156 -1.45 18.47 -2.27
N LEU A 157 -0.54 17.64 -2.78
CA LEU A 157 0.73 17.28 -2.14
C LEU A 157 1.92 18.17 -2.55
N GLY A 158 1.62 19.30 -3.20
CA GLY A 158 2.58 20.34 -3.61
C GLY A 158 1.83 21.53 -4.20
N ASN A 159 2.47 22.71 -4.22
CA ASN A 159 1.88 23.94 -4.75
C ASN A 159 2.65 24.49 -5.98
N GLY A 160 3.81 23.91 -6.34
CA GLY A 160 4.69 24.44 -7.40
C GLY A 160 5.52 23.40 -8.16
N GLY A 161 6.24 23.83 -9.20
CA GLY A 161 6.96 22.97 -10.16
C GLY A 161 8.26 22.32 -9.69
N LEU A 162 8.41 22.09 -8.39
CA LEU A 162 9.53 21.34 -7.79
C LEU A 162 9.31 19.81 -7.81
N GLY A 163 8.05 19.39 -7.97
CA GLY A 163 7.62 17.98 -8.02
C GLY A 163 7.86 17.30 -9.35
#